data_AF-A0A9E2RG70-F1
#
_entry.id   AF-A0A9E2RG70-F1
#
_cell.length_a   1.000
_cell.length_b   1.000
_cell.length_c   1.000
_cell.angle_alpha   90.00
_cell.angle_beta   90.00
_cell.angle_gamma   90.00
#
_symmetry.space_group_name_H-M   'P 1'
#
loop_
_entity.id
_entity.type
_entity.pdbx_description
1 polymer ?
#
loop_
_entity_poly.entity_id
_entity_poly.type
_entity_poly.pdbx_seq_one_letter_code
_entity_poly.pdbx_strand_id
1 'polypeptide(L)'
;MITVQLYRHIFVVISIMCANVALSTGGCVHGPSTDLVAETLRTPEGLANWQRKDDAIKGSVQVKQNQYQQDMSIELLKGYETAVREYLDHGFDLYRSYRSANLPLPAGLIPSLEQRTNVLMDVAEEYIKQGSLAMGEGIAADVVHNYADLPAMAPAQRRAEAVLMRYRYRQDY
;
A
#
# COMPACT_ATOMS: atom_id res chain seq x y z
N MET A 1 -27.20 47.92 30.88
CA MET A 1 -26.13 47.99 29.85
C MET A 1 -24.76 47.79 30.49
N ILE A 2 -24.55 46.66 31.19
CA ILE A 2 -23.28 46.29 31.85
C ILE A 2 -23.22 44.76 31.89
N THR A 3 -23.10 44.09 30.75
CA THR A 3 -22.95 42.61 30.72
C THR A 3 -22.06 42.10 29.59
N VAL A 4 -21.53 42.97 28.71
CA VAL A 4 -20.78 42.53 27.51
C VAL A 4 -19.26 42.52 27.73
N GLN A 5 -18.75 43.09 28.82
CA GLN A 5 -17.29 43.23 29.02
C GLN A 5 -16.61 42.07 29.77
N LEU A 6 -17.35 41.10 30.33
CA LEU A 6 -16.76 40.02 31.14
C LEU A 6 -16.48 38.71 30.38
N TYR A 7 -16.99 38.55 29.15
CA TYR A 7 -16.83 37.31 28.38
C TYR A 7 -15.55 37.25 27.53
N ARG A 8 -14.85 38.36 27.35
CA ARG A 8 -13.72 38.46 26.43
C ARG A 8 -12.37 38.05 27.03
N HIS A 9 -12.29 37.88 28.35
CA HIS A 9 -11.05 37.51 29.06
C HIS A 9 -10.97 36.04 29.49
N ILE A 10 -12.07 35.29 29.44
CA ILE A 10 -12.07 33.86 29.81
C ILE A 10 -11.63 32.96 28.63
N PHE A 11 -11.83 33.41 27.39
CA PHE A 11 -11.46 32.62 26.21
C PHE A 11 -9.98 32.68 25.81
N VAL A 12 -9.21 33.66 26.29
CA VAL A 12 -7.80 33.84 25.88
C VAL A 12 -6.84 33.03 26.77
N VAL A 13 -7.25 32.65 27.98
CA VAL A 13 -6.38 31.93 28.94
C VAL A 13 -6.45 30.40 28.74
N ILE A 14 -7.51 29.88 28.14
CA ILE A 14 -7.69 28.43 27.90
C ILE A 14 -6.97 27.94 26.62
N SER A 15 -6.57 28.85 25.71
CA SER A 15 -5.84 28.49 24.48
C SER A 15 -4.33 28.29 24.66
N ILE A 16 -3.75 28.53 25.84
CA ILE A 16 -2.29 28.49 26.04
C ILE A 16 -1.82 27.24 26.82
N MET A 17 -2.74 26.37 27.26
CA MET A 17 -2.40 25.19 28.07
C MET A 17 -2.63 23.82 27.40
N CYS A 18 -2.99 23.78 26.11
CA CYS A 18 -3.02 22.53 25.32
C CYS A 18 -1.91 22.43 24.26
N ALA A 19 -0.91 23.33 24.29
CA ALA A 19 0.18 23.37 23.32
C ALA A 19 1.49 22.70 23.80
N ASN A 20 1.51 22.07 24.98
CA ASN A 20 2.72 21.47 25.57
C ASN A 20 2.51 20.03 26.07
N VAL A 21 1.99 19.15 25.21
CA VAL A 21 2.25 17.70 25.31
C VAL A 21 2.59 17.19 23.91
N ALA A 22 3.71 17.69 23.38
CA ALA A 22 4.37 17.16 22.20
C ALA A 22 5.81 16.86 22.57
N LEU A 23 6.04 15.89 23.45
CA LEU A 23 7.34 15.28 23.69
C LEU A 23 7.15 13.99 24.48
N SER A 24 7.79 12.92 24.00
CA SER A 24 7.67 11.50 24.38
C SER A 24 6.38 10.85 23.88
N THR A 25 6.36 9.92 22.94
CA THR A 25 7.37 8.93 22.53
C THR A 25 7.22 8.67 21.03
N GLY A 26 8.02 9.37 20.22
CA GLY A 26 8.42 8.84 18.92
C GLY A 26 9.38 7.69 19.17
N GLY A 27 8.86 6.57 19.68
CA GLY A 27 9.56 5.31 19.52
C GLY A 27 9.58 5.07 18.03
N CYS A 28 10.70 5.40 17.39
CA CYS A 28 11.06 4.76 16.14
C CYS A 28 11.02 3.27 16.45
N VAL A 29 9.89 2.62 16.17
CA VAL A 29 9.86 1.19 15.88
C VAL A 29 10.75 1.10 14.66
N HIS A 30 12.05 1.01 14.90
CA HIS A 30 12.98 0.47 13.95
C HIS A 30 12.42 -0.92 13.72
N GLY A 31 11.74 -1.09 12.58
CA GLY A 31 11.49 -2.43 12.07
C GLY A 31 12.82 -3.20 12.13
N PRO A 32 12.76 -4.53 12.34
CA PRO A 32 13.97 -5.34 12.34
C PRO A 32 14.84 -4.92 11.16
N SER A 33 16.13 -4.66 11.39
CA SER A 33 17.02 -4.26 10.31
C SER A 33 16.88 -5.27 9.16
N THR A 34 16.91 -4.79 7.91
CA THR A 34 16.74 -5.62 6.72
C THR A 34 17.64 -6.86 6.74
N ASP A 35 18.82 -6.73 7.36
CA ASP A 35 19.78 -7.81 7.58
C ASP A 35 19.25 -8.91 8.55
N LEU A 36 18.57 -8.52 9.63
CA LEU A 36 17.94 -9.47 10.56
C LEU A 36 16.75 -10.19 9.94
N VAL A 37 16.00 -9.50 9.06
CA VAL A 37 14.89 -10.11 8.31
C VAL A 37 15.42 -11.15 7.33
N ALA A 38 16.47 -10.81 6.57
CA ALA A 38 17.08 -11.74 5.63
C ALA A 38 17.71 -12.95 6.33
N GLU A 39 18.35 -12.76 7.49
CA GLU A 39 18.92 -13.88 8.26
C GLU A 39 17.83 -14.81 8.81
N THR A 40 16.72 -14.25 9.29
CA THR A 40 15.57 -15.04 9.74
C THR A 40 14.98 -15.86 8.60
N LEU A 41 14.86 -15.28 7.40
CA LEU A 41 14.35 -15.95 6.20
C LEU A 41 15.23 -17.11 5.69
N ARG A 42 16.50 -17.18 6.10
CA ARG A 42 17.39 -18.32 5.80
C ARG A 42 17.04 -19.56 6.62
N THR A 43 16.43 -19.38 7.79
CA THR A 43 16.02 -20.51 8.62
C THR A 43 14.76 -21.16 8.04
N PRO A 44 14.64 -22.51 8.07
CA PRO A 44 13.40 -23.19 7.67
C PRO A 44 12.18 -22.64 8.42
N GLU A 45 12.35 -22.31 9.71
CA GLU A 45 11.29 -21.75 10.55
C GLU A 45 10.88 -20.36 10.09
N GLY A 46 11.83 -19.48 9.78
CA GLY A 46 11.55 -18.13 9.31
C GLY A 46 10.89 -18.11 7.93
N LEU A 47 11.34 -18.97 7.01
CA LEU A 47 10.67 -19.12 5.71
C LEU A 47 9.25 -19.68 5.87
N ALA A 48 9.05 -20.68 6.74
CA ALA A 48 7.72 -21.23 7.02
C ALA A 48 6.79 -20.19 7.68
N ASN A 49 7.33 -19.32 8.54
CA ASN A 49 6.59 -18.21 9.13
C ASN A 49 6.16 -17.19 8.06
N TRP A 50 7.08 -16.82 7.17
CA TRP A 50 6.79 -15.92 6.07
C TRP A 50 5.71 -16.51 5.14
N GLN A 51 5.81 -17.80 4.80
CA GLN A 51 4.83 -18.51 3.96
C GLN A 51 3.46 -18.57 4.62
N ARG A 52 3.37 -18.91 5.91
CA ARG A 52 2.09 -18.89 6.64
C ARG A 52 1.43 -17.52 6.62
N LYS A 53 2.23 -16.45 6.76
CA LYS A 53 1.73 -15.08 6.66
C LYS A 53 1.28 -14.75 5.24
N ASP A 54 2.05 -15.16 4.23
CA ASP A 54 1.71 -14.98 2.82
C ASP A 54 0.38 -15.67 2.46
N ASP A 55 0.18 -16.91 2.91
CA ASP A 55 -1.07 -17.66 2.72
C ASP A 55 -2.27 -16.99 3.41
N ALA A 56 -2.07 -16.47 4.63
CA ALA A 56 -3.11 -15.75 5.36
C ALA A 56 -3.53 -14.46 4.64
N ILE A 57 -2.55 -13.67 4.16
CA ILE A 57 -2.81 -12.44 3.39
C ILE A 57 -3.51 -12.79 2.07
N LYS A 58 -3.04 -13.81 1.35
CA LYS A 58 -3.68 -14.30 0.13
C LYS A 58 -5.13 -14.73 0.37
N GLY A 59 -5.41 -15.40 1.49
CA GLY A 59 -6.76 -15.73 1.92
C GLY A 59 -7.62 -14.49 2.14
N SER A 60 -7.07 -13.46 2.78
CA SER A 60 -7.74 -12.16 2.96
C SER A 60 -8.08 -11.48 1.64
N VAL A 61 -7.14 -11.48 0.67
CA VAL A 61 -7.38 -10.98 -0.70
C VAL A 61 -8.57 -11.71 -1.33
N GLN A 62 -8.62 -13.04 -1.27
CA GLN A 62 -9.72 -13.81 -1.85
C GLN A 62 -11.06 -13.48 -1.20
N VAL A 63 -11.11 -13.34 0.13
CA VAL A 63 -12.34 -12.96 0.85
C VAL A 63 -12.81 -11.59 0.39
N LYS A 64 -11.90 -10.61 0.31
CA LYS A 64 -12.24 -9.24 -0.10
C LYS A 64 -12.65 -9.15 -1.57
N GLN A 65 -12.01 -9.92 -2.44
CA GLN A 65 -12.41 -10.06 -3.84
C GLN A 65 -13.84 -10.57 -3.96
N ASN A 66 -14.17 -11.65 -3.23
CA ASN A 66 -15.50 -12.25 -3.26
C ASN A 66 -16.56 -11.27 -2.73
N GLN A 67 -16.26 -10.53 -1.66
CA GLN A 67 -17.13 -9.48 -1.15
C GLN A 67 -17.39 -8.40 -2.20
N TYR A 68 -16.33 -7.90 -2.86
CA TYR A 68 -16.47 -6.93 -3.94
C TYR A 68 -17.30 -7.47 -5.11
N GLN A 69 -17.09 -8.72 -5.53
CA GLN A 69 -17.84 -9.30 -6.65
C GLN A 69 -19.33 -9.49 -6.37
N GLN A 70 -19.74 -9.58 -5.10
CA GLN A 70 -21.15 -9.73 -4.73
C GLN A 70 -21.92 -8.41 -4.85
N ASP A 71 -21.37 -7.31 -4.32
CA ASP A 71 -22.11 -6.04 -4.24
C ASP A 71 -21.54 -4.94 -5.16
N MET A 72 -20.35 -5.13 -5.72
CA MET A 72 -19.64 -4.23 -6.66
C MET A 72 -19.57 -2.76 -6.22
N SER A 73 -19.55 -2.49 -4.92
CA SER A 73 -19.49 -1.12 -4.38
C SER A 73 -18.05 -0.59 -4.30
N ILE A 74 -17.89 0.74 -4.40
CA ILE A 74 -16.59 1.42 -4.24
C ILE A 74 -15.96 1.13 -2.87
N GLU A 75 -16.77 1.05 -1.82
CA GLU A 75 -16.27 0.77 -0.47
C GLU A 75 -15.64 -0.62 -0.38
N LEU A 76 -16.26 -1.63 -1.00
CA LEU A 76 -15.71 -2.97 -1.05
C LEU A 76 -14.51 -3.06 -1.99
N LEU A 77 -14.50 -2.32 -3.09
CA LEU A 77 -13.33 -2.20 -3.98
C LEU A 77 -12.13 -1.64 -3.22
N LYS A 78 -12.32 -0.65 -2.35
CA LYS A 78 -11.26 -0.10 -1.49
C LYS A 78 -10.75 -1.11 -0.46
N GLY A 79 -11.65 -1.90 0.13
CA GLY A 79 -11.28 -3.00 1.01
C GLY A 79 -10.45 -4.07 0.27
N TYR A 80 -10.82 -4.38 -0.96
CA TYR A 80 -10.08 -5.30 -1.83
C TYR A 80 -8.72 -4.73 -2.25
N GLU A 81 -8.64 -3.47 -2.67
CA GLU A 81 -7.39 -2.76 -2.98
C GLU A 81 -6.40 -2.86 -1.81
N THR A 82 -6.87 -2.56 -0.59
CA THR A 82 -6.02 -2.58 0.61
C THR A 82 -5.40 -3.96 0.84
N ALA A 83 -6.19 -5.03 0.70
CA ALA A 83 -5.69 -6.40 0.84
C ALA A 83 -4.70 -6.76 -0.28
N VAL A 84 -4.96 -6.35 -1.52
CA VAL A 84 -4.05 -6.58 -2.66
C VAL A 84 -2.72 -5.85 -2.45
N ARG A 85 -2.74 -4.61 -1.95
CA ARG A 85 -1.52 -3.86 -1.63
C ARG A 85 -0.71 -4.53 -0.53
N GLU A 86 -1.34 -4.94 0.57
CA GLU A 86 -0.67 -5.69 1.63
C GLU A 86 -0.02 -6.97 1.10
N TYR A 87 -0.71 -7.69 0.20
CA TYR A 87 -0.19 -8.90 -0.43
C TYR A 87 1.01 -8.61 -1.34
N LEU A 88 0.96 -7.54 -2.11
CA LEU A 88 2.04 -7.11 -2.99
C LEU A 88 3.27 -6.68 -2.19
N ASP A 89 3.07 -5.83 -1.18
CA ASP A 89 4.12 -5.29 -0.32
C ASP A 89 4.83 -6.41 0.45
N HIS A 90 4.09 -7.36 1.03
CA HIS A 90 4.67 -8.53 1.72
C HIS A 90 5.54 -9.39 0.80
N GLY A 91 5.19 -9.47 -0.49
CA GLY A 91 6.02 -10.12 -1.52
C GLY A 91 7.29 -9.32 -1.85
N PHE A 92 7.16 -8.00 -2.00
CA PHE A 92 8.31 -7.13 -2.28
C PHE A 92 9.28 -7.05 -1.11
N ASP A 93 8.80 -7.16 0.13
CA ASP A 93 9.63 -7.26 1.33
C ASP A 93 10.54 -8.50 1.28
N LEU A 94 10.00 -9.64 0.82
CA LEU A 94 10.81 -10.84 0.61
C LEU A 94 11.88 -10.60 -0.45
N TYR A 95 11.49 -10.03 -1.61
CA TYR A 95 12.42 -9.73 -2.69
C TYR A 95 13.54 -8.79 -2.24
N ARG A 96 13.21 -7.69 -1.57
CA ARG A 96 14.17 -6.71 -1.06
C ARG A 96 15.09 -7.32 -0.01
N SER A 97 14.56 -8.17 0.87
CA SER A 97 15.36 -8.89 1.87
C SER A 97 16.41 -9.79 1.20
N TYR A 98 16.01 -10.63 0.25
CA TYR A 98 16.94 -11.51 -0.48
C TYR A 98 17.97 -10.72 -1.29
N ARG A 99 17.53 -9.64 -1.96
CA ARG A 99 18.43 -8.77 -2.73
C ARG A 99 19.46 -8.09 -1.81
N SER A 100 19.03 -7.55 -0.67
CA SER A 100 19.91 -6.88 0.29
C SER A 100 20.97 -7.84 0.86
N ALA A 101 20.59 -9.10 1.08
CA ALA A 101 21.50 -10.13 1.56
C ALA A 101 22.33 -10.82 0.45
N ASN A 102 22.22 -10.36 -0.80
CA ASN A 102 22.87 -10.96 -1.97
C ASN A 102 22.62 -12.47 -2.11
N LEU A 103 21.40 -12.89 -1.82
CA LEU A 103 20.97 -14.29 -1.87
C LEU A 103 20.32 -14.64 -3.22
N PRO A 104 20.42 -15.91 -3.67
CA PRO A 104 19.66 -16.38 -4.81
C PRO A 104 18.16 -16.28 -4.51
N LEU A 105 17.41 -15.66 -5.42
CA LEU A 105 15.96 -15.50 -5.28
C LEU A 105 15.27 -16.86 -5.37
N PRO A 106 14.23 -17.13 -4.54
CA PRO A 106 13.42 -18.33 -4.66
C PRO A 106 12.80 -18.44 -6.06
N ALA A 107 12.75 -19.68 -6.57
CA ALA A 107 12.06 -19.95 -7.82
C ALA A 107 10.58 -19.53 -7.71
N GLY A 108 10.07 -18.82 -8.71
CA GLY A 108 8.68 -18.37 -8.73
C GLY A 108 8.40 -17.07 -7.99
N LEU A 109 9.35 -16.49 -7.23
CA LEU A 109 9.14 -15.20 -6.56
C LEU A 109 8.83 -14.09 -7.57
N ILE A 110 9.65 -13.96 -8.61
CA ILE A 110 9.47 -12.93 -9.64
C ILE A 110 8.12 -13.09 -10.38
N PRO A 111 7.76 -14.28 -10.90
CA PRO A 111 6.42 -14.51 -11.45
C PRO A 111 5.28 -14.20 -10.47
N SER A 112 5.45 -14.50 -9.18
CA SER A 112 4.43 -14.18 -8.17
C SER A 112 4.25 -12.68 -8.00
N LEU A 113 5.34 -11.89 -7.96
CA LEU A 113 5.25 -10.43 -7.88
C LEU A 113 4.59 -9.82 -9.12
N GLU A 114 4.86 -10.39 -10.29
CA GLU A 114 4.23 -9.95 -11.54
C GLU A 114 2.71 -10.19 -11.48
N GLN A 115 2.30 -11.37 -11.04
CA GLN A 115 0.89 -11.70 -10.85
C GLN A 115 0.23 -10.74 -9.84
N ARG A 116 0.85 -10.52 -8.68
CA ARG A 116 0.31 -9.61 -7.65
C ARG A 116 0.17 -8.18 -8.16
N THR A 117 1.15 -7.70 -8.93
CA THR A 117 1.10 -6.37 -9.55
C THR A 117 0.01 -6.27 -10.60
N ASN A 118 -0.19 -7.32 -11.40
CA ASN A 118 -1.30 -7.38 -12.37
C ASN A 118 -2.66 -7.31 -11.68
N VAL A 119 -2.83 -7.99 -10.54
CA VAL A 119 -4.07 -7.90 -9.75
C VAL A 119 -4.30 -6.48 -9.24
N LEU A 120 -3.27 -5.77 -8.81
CA LEU A 120 -3.38 -4.36 -8.42
C LEU A 120 -3.76 -3.46 -9.62
N MET A 121 -3.22 -3.73 -10.81
CA MET A 121 -3.63 -3.02 -12.02
C MET A 121 -5.08 -3.31 -12.43
N ASP A 122 -5.58 -4.52 -12.18
CA ASP A 122 -7.00 -4.84 -12.41
C ASP A 122 -7.89 -4.01 -11.47
N VAL A 123 -7.49 -3.82 -10.21
CA VAL A 123 -8.17 -2.90 -9.27
C VAL A 123 -8.16 -1.46 -9.79
N ALA A 124 -7.05 -0.98 -10.35
CA ALA A 124 -6.99 0.35 -10.96
C ALA A 124 -8.00 0.52 -12.10
N GLU A 125 -8.11 -0.49 -12.97
CA GLU A 125 -9.08 -0.50 -14.07
C GLU A 125 -10.52 -0.53 -13.55
N GLU A 126 -10.81 -1.28 -12.48
CA GLU A 126 -12.12 -1.28 -11.84
C GLU A 126 -12.51 0.10 -11.30
N TYR A 127 -11.60 0.82 -10.65
CA TYR A 127 -11.87 2.20 -10.22
C TYR A 127 -12.19 3.13 -11.40
N ILE A 128 -11.47 2.98 -12.51
CA ILE A 128 -11.72 3.76 -13.73
C ILE A 128 -13.12 3.44 -14.30
N LYS A 129 -13.52 2.16 -14.34
CA LYS A 129 -14.86 1.73 -14.79
C LYS A 129 -15.97 2.31 -13.90
N GLN A 130 -15.74 2.41 -12.60
CA GLN A 130 -16.68 3.00 -11.64
C GLN A 130 -16.66 4.55 -11.62
N GLY A 131 -15.90 5.19 -12.51
CA GLY A 131 -15.82 6.65 -12.62
C GLY A 131 -14.84 7.32 -11.65
N SER A 132 -14.13 6.55 -10.83
CA SER A 132 -13.13 7.04 -9.89
C SER A 132 -11.73 7.11 -10.52
N LEU A 133 -11.58 7.95 -11.54
CA LEU A 133 -10.35 8.07 -12.34
C LEU A 133 -9.10 8.36 -11.51
N ALA A 134 -9.19 9.32 -10.57
CA ALA A 134 -8.07 9.71 -9.72
C ALA A 134 -7.51 8.55 -8.88
N MET A 135 -8.36 7.62 -8.43
CA MET A 135 -7.92 6.44 -7.68
C MET A 135 -7.19 5.45 -8.59
N GLY A 136 -7.74 5.17 -9.79
CA GLY A 136 -7.09 4.29 -10.75
C GLY A 136 -5.73 4.84 -11.24
N GLU A 137 -5.63 6.14 -11.44
CA GLU A 137 -4.38 6.82 -11.77
C GLU A 137 -3.37 6.79 -10.62
N GLY A 138 -3.83 7.01 -9.38
CA GLY A 138 -2.98 6.89 -8.19
C GLY A 138 -2.35 5.51 -8.09
N ILE A 139 -3.13 4.46 -8.30
CA ILE A 139 -2.61 3.08 -8.32
C ILE A 139 -1.60 2.88 -9.47
N ALA A 140 -1.90 3.37 -10.68
CA ALA A 140 -0.98 3.27 -11.80
C ALA A 140 0.34 4.02 -11.53
N ALA A 141 0.28 5.21 -10.94
CA ALA A 141 1.46 5.97 -10.52
C ALA A 141 2.28 5.20 -9.48
N ASP A 142 1.64 4.60 -8.47
CA ASP A 142 2.32 3.76 -7.49
C ASP A 142 3.04 2.58 -8.14
N VAL A 143 2.43 1.94 -9.15
CA VAL A 143 3.07 0.83 -9.87
C VAL A 143 4.33 1.26 -10.62
N VAL A 144 4.29 2.44 -11.24
CA VAL A 144 5.46 3.00 -11.94
C VAL A 144 6.55 3.45 -10.96
N HIS A 145 6.19 3.99 -9.79
CA HIS A 145 7.16 4.57 -8.87
C HIS A 145 7.71 3.59 -7.82
N ASN A 146 6.84 2.77 -7.21
CA ASN A 146 7.18 1.99 -6.01
C ASN A 146 7.56 0.53 -6.31
N TYR A 147 7.19 0.02 -7.49
CA TYR A 147 7.38 -1.38 -7.87
C TYR A 147 8.28 -1.55 -9.12
N ALA A 148 9.01 -0.50 -9.50
CA ALA A 148 9.88 -0.49 -10.68
C ALA A 148 11.24 -1.18 -10.52
N ASP A 149 11.49 -1.76 -9.35
CA ASP A 149 12.76 -2.39 -8.99
C ASP A 149 13.12 -3.61 -9.86
N LEU A 150 12.18 -4.09 -10.69
CA LEU A 150 12.24 -5.36 -11.41
C LEU A 150 11.93 -5.20 -12.91
N PRO A 151 12.86 -5.58 -13.82
CA PRO A 151 12.59 -5.60 -15.27
C PRO A 151 11.41 -6.51 -15.66
N ALA A 152 11.16 -7.56 -14.88
CA ALA A 152 10.04 -8.47 -15.09
C ALA A 152 8.66 -7.82 -14.89
N MET A 153 8.58 -6.64 -14.26
CA MET A 153 7.33 -5.90 -14.09
C MET A 153 6.92 -5.12 -15.36
N ALA A 154 7.73 -5.16 -16.42
CA ALA A 154 7.48 -4.41 -17.66
C ALA A 154 6.05 -4.56 -18.23
N PRO A 155 5.36 -5.71 -18.16
CA PRO A 155 3.97 -5.79 -18.59
C PRO A 155 3.01 -4.93 -17.74
N ALA A 156 3.06 -5.06 -16.42
CA ALA A 156 2.22 -4.29 -15.50
C ALA A 156 2.57 -2.79 -15.52
N GLN A 157 3.86 -2.46 -15.64
CA GLN A 157 4.32 -1.08 -15.82
C GLN A 157 3.81 -0.47 -17.11
N ARG A 158 3.86 -1.19 -18.24
CA ARG A 158 3.30 -0.69 -19.50
C ARG A 158 1.78 -0.45 -19.41
N ARG A 159 1.05 -1.30 -18.67
CA ARG A 159 -0.38 -1.07 -18.39
C ARG A 159 -0.56 0.21 -17.56
N ALA A 160 0.23 0.38 -16.50
CA ALA A 160 0.20 1.57 -15.66
C ALA A 160 0.52 2.85 -16.45
N GLU A 161 1.59 2.84 -17.24
CA GLU A 161 1.96 3.94 -18.14
C GLU A 161 0.84 4.25 -19.14
N ALA A 162 0.19 3.23 -19.71
CA ALA A 162 -0.93 3.44 -20.63
C ALA A 162 -2.13 4.12 -19.95
N VAL A 163 -2.43 3.77 -18.69
CA VAL A 163 -3.46 4.46 -17.88
C VAL A 163 -3.07 5.93 -17.70
N LEU A 164 -1.84 6.20 -17.29
CA LEU A 164 -1.35 7.56 -17.06
C LEU A 164 -1.32 8.42 -18.35
N MET A 165 -0.95 7.83 -19.49
CA MET A 165 -0.97 8.54 -20.78
C MET A 165 -2.39 8.90 -21.22
N ARG A 166 -3.35 7.97 -21.13
CA ARG A 166 -4.75 8.23 -21.48
C ARG A 166 -5.35 9.38 -20.68
N TYR A 167 -4.91 9.55 -19.43
CA TYR A 167 -5.34 10.67 -18.61
C TYR A 167 -4.77 12.01 -19.08
N ARG A 168 -3.46 12.08 -19.35
CA ARG A 168 -2.81 13.32 -19.84
C ARG A 168 -3.52 13.86 -21.08
N TYR A 169 -3.80 12.99 -22.05
CA TYR A 169 -4.54 13.38 -23.25
C TYR A 169 -5.97 13.87 -22.99
N ARG A 170 -6.60 13.52 -21.86
CA ARG A 170 -7.96 13.95 -21.52
C ARG A 170 -8.00 15.30 -20.80
N GLN A 171 -6.89 15.73 -20.19
CA GLN A 171 -6.78 17.06 -19.59
C GLN A 171 -6.52 18.16 -20.64
N ASP A 172 -6.02 17.79 -21.81
CA ASP A 172 -5.67 18.72 -22.90
C ASP A 172 -6.86 19.08 -23.83
N TYR A 173 -8.07 18.60 -23.53
CA TYR A 173 -9.33 18.90 -24.24
C TYR A 173 -10.39 19.46 -23.30
#